data_AF-A0A1Q7FM68-F1
#
_entry.id   AF-A0A1Q7FM68-F1
#
_cell.length_a   1.000
_cell.length_b   1.000
_cell.length_c   1.000
_cell.angle_alpha   90.00
_cell.angle_beta   90.00
_cell.angle_gamma   90.00
#
_symmetry.space_group_name_H-M   'P 1'
#
loop_
_entity.id
_entity.type
_entity.pdbx_description
1 polymer ?
#
loop_
_entity_poly.entity_id
_entity_poly.type
_entity_poly.pdbx_seq_one_letter_code
_entity_poly.pdbx_strand_id
1 'polypeptide(L)' 'MRRNFLCGLQGREPTSLEDFNGQLRQWIWEVSNQRVHGTTHERVDRRWEAEKLKLQSIGGRLPYPFAGGVQ' A
#
# COMPACT_ATOMS: atom_id res chain seq x y z
N MET A 1 12.26 -20.98 8.42
CA MET A 1 11.49 -19.77 8.78
C MET A 1 10.87 -19.18 7.53
N ARG A 2 9.55 -18.97 7.48
CA ARG A 2 8.94 -18.08 6.49
C ARG A 2 9.43 -16.67 6.80
N ARG A 3 10.37 -16.16 6.01
CA ARG A 3 10.85 -14.78 6.12
C ARG A 3 9.65 -13.84 5.97
N ASN A 4 9.59 -12.77 6.78
CA ASN A 4 8.60 -11.72 6.59
C ASN A 4 8.71 -11.21 5.14
N PHE A 5 7.57 -10.95 4.49
CA PHE A 5 7.47 -10.52 3.09
C PHE A 5 8.34 -9.30 2.77
N LEU A 6 8.64 -8.47 3.78
CA LEU A 6 9.44 -7.28 3.62
C LEU A 6 10.96 -7.57 3.56
N CYS A 7 11.52 -8.20 4.61
CA CYS A 7 12.95 -8.54 4.68
C CYS A 7 13.34 -9.66 3.71
N GLY A 8 12.36 -10.47 3.27
CA GLY A 8 12.56 -11.51 2.27
C GLY A 8 12.73 -10.99 0.84
N LEU A 9 12.10 -9.86 0.49
CA LEU A 9 12.15 -9.32 -0.88
C LEU A 9 13.46 -8.56 -1.14
N GLN A 10 13.93 -7.77 -0.17
CA GLN A 10 15.17 -6.99 -0.30
C GLN A 10 16.43 -7.77 0.10
N GLY A 11 16.26 -8.98 0.65
CA GLY A 11 17.38 -9.85 1.02
C GLY A 11 18.18 -9.37 2.23
N ARG A 12 17.73 -8.33 2.94
CA ARG A 12 18.41 -7.76 4.10
C ARG A 12 17.41 -7.29 5.17
N GLU A 13 17.89 -7.25 6.40
CA GLU A 13 17.16 -6.59 7.49
C GLU A 13 17.29 -5.06 7.38
N PRO A 14 16.28 -4.29 7.81
CA PRO A 14 16.39 -2.84 7.91
C PRO A 14 17.38 -2.42 8.99
N THR A 15 18.12 -1.34 8.74
CA THR A 15 19.11 -0.79 9.69
C THR A 15 18.55 0.36 10.52
N SER A 16 17.41 0.92 10.13
CA SER A 16 16.72 2.02 10.81
C SER A 16 15.22 2.03 10.50
N LEU A 17 14.46 2.87 11.21
CA LEU A 17 13.04 3.08 10.91
C LEU A 17 12.83 3.74 9.53
N GLU A 18 13.70 4.67 9.15
CA GLU A 18 13.68 5.30 7.84
C GLU A 18 13.91 4.29 6.73
N ASP A 19 14.93 3.44 6.90
CA ASP A 19 15.25 2.37 5.97
C ASP A 19 14.08 1.37 5.85
N PHE A 20 13.50 0.95 6.98
CA PHE A 20 12.30 0.11 6.98
C PHE A 20 11.14 0.74 6.19
N ASN A 21 10.87 2.02 6.41
CA ASN A 21 9.81 2.74 5.69
C ASN A 21 10.10 2.82 4.18
N GLY A 22 11.36 3.02 3.80
CA GLY A 22 11.79 2.96 2.40
C GLY A 22 11.54 1.59 1.78
N GLN A 23 11.97 0.53 2.46
CA GLN A 23 11.76 -0.85 2.00
C GLN A 23 10.27 -1.20 1.88
N LEU A 24 9.44 -0.74 2.82
CA LEU A 24 7.99 -0.95 2.81
C LEU A 24 7.31 -0.26 1.63
N ARG A 25 7.67 1.00 1.34
CA ARG A 25 7.12 1.71 0.18
C ARG A 25 7.47 1.01 -1.12
N GLN A 26 8.72 0.56 -1.27
CA GLN A 26 9.15 -0.19 -2.44
C GLN A 26 8.35 -1.49 -2.58
N TRP A 27 8.24 -2.28 -1.51
CA TRP A 27 7.49 -3.54 -1.52
C TRP A 27 6.00 -3.32 -1.86
N ILE A 28 5.38 -2.27 -1.34
CA ILE A 28 4.00 -1.91 -1.69
C ILE A 28 3.88 -1.67 -3.19
N TRP A 29 4.79 -0.88 -3.76
CA TRP A 29 4.72 -0.47 -5.16
C TRP A 29 5.00 -1.62 -6.13
N GLU A 30 6.03 -2.41 -5.84
CA GLU A 30 6.55 -3.45 -6.74
C GLU A 30 5.86 -4.80 -6.57
N VAL A 31 5.31 -5.07 -5.39
CA VAL A 31 4.72 -6.39 -5.09
C VAL A 31 3.25 -6.25 -4.76
N SER A 32 2.90 -5.53 -3.68
CA SER A 32 1.52 -5.52 -3.17
C SER A 32 0.53 -4.99 -4.22
N ASN A 33 0.86 -3.85 -4.83
CA ASN A 33 0.04 -3.18 -5.82
C ASN A 33 -0.09 -3.96 -7.13
N GLN A 34 0.91 -4.78 -7.46
CA GLN A 34 0.96 -5.56 -8.69
C GLN A 34 0.19 -6.89 -8.59
N ARG A 35 -0.22 -7.31 -7.39
CA ARG A 35 -0.93 -8.59 -7.18
C ARG A 35 -2.25 -8.63 -7.92
N VAL A 36 -2.58 -9.81 -8.43
CA VAL A 36 -3.88 -10.11 -9.05
C VAL A 36 -4.73 -10.86 -8.04
N HIS A 37 -5.94 -10.39 -7.80
CA HIS A 37 -6.87 -11.03 -6.88
C HIS A 37 -7.41 -12.34 -7.47
N GLY A 38 -7.40 -13.43 -6.69
CA GLY A 38 -7.68 -14.78 -7.19
C GLY A 38 -9.11 -15.02 -7.68
N THR A 39 -10.09 -14.23 -7.21
CA THR A 39 -11.50 -14.39 -7.62
C THR A 39 -11.89 -13.39 -8.69
N THR A 40 -11.47 -12.13 -8.55
CA THR A 40 -11.86 -11.05 -9.49
C THR A 40 -10.94 -10.96 -10.68
N HIS A 41 -9.76 -11.58 -10.64
CA HIS A 41 -8.72 -11.48 -11.67
C HIS A 41 -8.27 -10.04 -11.96
N GLU A 42 -8.58 -9.11 -11.07
CA GLU A 42 -8.19 -7.72 -11.17
C GLU A 42 -6.87 -7.50 -10.44
N ARG A 43 -6.03 -6.62 -10.99
CA ARG A 43 -4.86 -6.13 -10.26
C ARG A 43 -5.29 -5.15 -9.17
N VAL A 44 -4.67 -5.25 -8.00
CA VAL A 44 -4.99 -4.44 -6.82
C VAL A 44 -4.90 -2.94 -7.13
N ASP A 45 -3.83 -2.50 -7.78
CA ASP A 45 -3.63 -1.09 -8.14
C ASP A 45 -4.71 -0.55 -9.07
N ARG A 46 -5.03 -1.29 -10.13
CA ARG A 46 -6.09 -0.90 -11.09
C ARG A 46 -7.45 -0.85 -10.42
N ARG A 47 -7.74 -1.82 -9.55
CA ARG A 47 -9.00 -1.87 -8.83
C ARG A 47 -9.14 -0.69 -7.86
N TRP A 48 -8.05 -0.35 -7.17
CA TRP A 48 -8.00 0.81 -6.28
C TRP A 48 -8.34 2.12 -7.00
N GLU A 49 -7.77 2.38 -8.19
CA GLU A 49 -8.07 3.61 -8.93
C GLU A 49 -9.57 3.76 -9.26
N ALA A 50 -10.26 2.65 -9.56
CA ALA A 50 -11.70 2.67 -9.81
C ALA A 50 -12.55 2.81 -8.53
N GLU A 51 -12.11 2.25 -7.41
CA GLU A 51 -12.85 2.29 -6.14
C GLU A 51 -12.65 3.60 -5.37
N LYS A 52 -11.49 4.23 -5.51
CA LYS A 52 -11.15 5.51 -4.88
C LYS A 52 -12.19 6.60 -5.13
N LEU A 53 -12.76 6.65 -6.34
CA LEU A 53 -13.81 7.60 -6.73
C LEU A 53 -15.16 7.36 -6.03
N LYS A 54 -15.35 6.16 -5.47
CA LYS A 54 -16.59 5.74 -4.81
C LYS A 54 -16.51 5.84 -3.29
N LEU A 55 -15.35 6.21 -2.76
CA LEU A 55 -15.15 6.34 -1.32
C LEU A 55 -16.06 7.43 -0.77
N GLN A 56 -16.76 7.10 0.32
CA GLN A 56 -17.64 8.02 1.03
C GLN A 56 -16.98 8.52 2.31
N SER A 57 -17.31 9.74 2.71
CA SER A 57 -16.89 10.26 4.01
C SER A 57 -17.53 9.46 5.14
N ILE A 58 -16.76 9.21 6.20
CA ILE A 58 -17.26 8.59 7.42
C ILE A 58 -17.07 9.59 8.57
N GLY A 59 -18.16 9.99 9.22
CA GLY A 59 -18.10 10.89 10.38
C GLY A 59 -17.43 12.25 10.10
N GLY A 60 -17.68 12.85 8.93
CA GLY A 60 -17.13 14.15 8.54
C GLY A 60 -15.67 14.14 8.07
N ARG A 61 -15.02 12.97 7.97
CA ARG A 61 -13.66 12.84 7.43
C ARG A 61 -13.68 12.69 5.91
N LEU A 62 -12.68 13.26 5.23
CA LEU A 62 -12.54 13.11 3.78
C LEU A 62 -12.42 11.62 3.38
N PRO A 63 -12.99 11.23 2.23
CA PRO A 63 -12.91 9.85 1.73
C PRO A 63 -11.48 9.43 1.34
N TYR A 64 -10.70 10.30 0.68
CA TYR A 64 -9.26 10.19 0.37
C TYR A 64 -8.75 11.45 -0.39
N PRO A 65 -7.46 11.85 -0.38
CA PRO A 65 -6.39 11.46 0.53
C PRO A 65 -6.50 12.23 1.84
N PHE A 66 -6.14 11.59 2.95
CA PHE A 66 -6.04 12.33 4.20
C PHE A 66 -4.65 12.97 4.32
N ALA A 67 -4.55 14.25 3.96
CA ALA A 67 -3.61 15.19 4.54
C ALA A 67 -4.37 16.52 4.67
N GLY A 68 -4.59 16.97 5.90
CA GLY A 68 -5.34 18.18 6.19
C GLY A 68 -4.76 19.37 5.43
N GLY A 69 -5.63 20.09 4.74
CA GLY A 69 -5.31 21.46 4.35
C GLY A 69 -4.96 22.21 5.63
N VAL A 70 -3.74 22.71 5.70
CA VAL A 70 -3.38 23.82 6.59
C VAL A 70 -4.34 24.95 6.24
N GLN A 71 -5.10 25.40 7.24
CA GLN A 71 -5.73 26.72 7.24
C GLN A 71 -4.76 27.69 7.92
#